data_AF-A0A6A5EJC2-F1
#
_entry.id   AF-A0A6A5EJC2-F1
#
_cell.length_a   1.000
_cell.length_b   1.000
_cell.length_c   1.000
_cell.angle_alpha   90.00
_cell.angle_beta   90.00
_cell.angle_gamma   90.00
#
_symmetry.space_group_name_H-M   'P 1'
#
loop_
_entity.id
_entity.type
_entity.pdbx_description
1 polymer ?
#
loop_
_entity_poly.entity_id
_entity_poly.type
_entity_poly.pdbx_seq_one_letter_code
_entity_poly.pdbx_strand_id
1 'polypeptide(L)'
;MHGSFRMKEILGVLLLVSIWIRTTDAVRNTAELRCPDTSLDAEVDKTVILPCWTVPKMDVGNKVEWVLNDTVDVHLLRKGKHEFDDQGKDYKDRTSLFNSELETGNCSLRLKTKMSHTGRYRCTVRIGDETKHCFISLTVHPHERSNTTQLNLSDSTNSPGGNKDSTFPPGGIVGIVFGIVGIIIIIILIWKRKTCSEVLGGKRPWPFPFPRPPCCPSGEVVLQIDPDDPVAQPRPGRTEVGRTGHQGKPDDF
;
A
#
# COMPACT_ATOMS: atom_id res chain seq x y z
N MET A 1 18.56 -44.14 -34.53
CA MET A 1 17.48 -44.59 -33.61
C MET A 1 17.12 -43.41 -32.73
N HIS A 2 15.86 -42.96 -32.75
CA HIS A 2 15.42 -41.85 -31.89
C HIS A 2 15.45 -42.31 -30.43
N GLY A 3 16.21 -41.61 -29.59
CA GLY A 3 16.26 -41.91 -28.17
C GLY A 3 14.88 -41.74 -27.57
N SER A 4 14.33 -42.82 -27.00
CA SER A 4 13.16 -42.76 -26.10
C SER A 4 13.59 -42.12 -24.78
N PHE A 5 13.98 -40.85 -24.86
CA PHE A 5 14.36 -40.02 -23.73
C PHE A 5 13.12 -39.89 -22.85
N ARG A 6 13.23 -40.43 -21.63
CA ARG A 6 12.13 -41.16 -21.03
C ARG A 6 10.91 -40.26 -20.75
N MET A 7 9.88 -40.41 -21.59
CA MET A 7 8.59 -39.72 -21.45
C MET A 7 7.98 -39.86 -20.04
N LYS A 8 8.25 -40.97 -19.36
CA LYS A 8 7.87 -41.23 -17.96
C LYS A 8 8.54 -40.29 -16.94
N GLU A 9 9.80 -39.94 -17.15
CA GLU A 9 10.54 -39.00 -16.28
C GLU A 9 10.04 -37.57 -16.48
N ILE A 10 9.81 -37.17 -17.74
CA ILE A 10 9.23 -35.85 -18.07
C ILE A 10 7.83 -35.72 -17.44
N LEU A 11 6.99 -36.75 -17.57
CA LEU A 11 5.67 -36.77 -16.95
C LEU A 11 5.77 -36.72 -15.41
N GLY A 12 6.73 -37.42 -14.81
CA GLY A 12 7.02 -37.34 -13.37
C GLY A 12 7.38 -35.92 -12.92
N VAL A 13 8.29 -35.24 -13.63
CA VAL A 13 8.66 -33.85 -13.33
C VAL A 13 7.47 -32.90 -13.50
N LEU A 14 6.67 -33.04 -14.55
CA LEU A 14 5.45 -32.24 -14.75
C LEU A 14 4.42 -32.47 -13.64
N LEU A 15 4.26 -33.69 -13.16
CA LEU A 15 3.40 -34.00 -12.01
C LEU A 15 3.92 -33.33 -10.74
N LEU A 16 5.23 -33.44 -10.42
CA LEU A 16 5.82 -32.77 -9.27
C LEU A 16 5.71 -31.24 -9.33
N VAL A 17 5.93 -30.65 -10.51
CA VAL A 17 5.75 -29.20 -10.73
C VAL A 17 4.29 -28.80 -10.57
N SER A 18 3.34 -29.58 -11.09
CA SER A 18 1.91 -29.26 -10.93
C SER A 18 1.45 -29.41 -9.47
N ILE A 19 1.92 -30.42 -8.74
CA ILE A 19 1.70 -30.56 -7.30
C ILE A 19 2.29 -29.36 -6.55
N TRP A 20 3.51 -28.94 -6.87
CA TRP A 20 4.15 -27.78 -6.23
C TRP A 20 3.42 -26.46 -6.52
N ILE A 21 2.93 -26.25 -7.74
CA ILE A 21 2.08 -25.08 -8.07
C ILE A 21 0.81 -25.13 -7.22
N ARG A 22 0.08 -26.26 -7.24
CA ARG A 22 -1.18 -26.44 -6.49
C ARG A 22 -1.00 -26.22 -4.99
N THR A 23 0.10 -26.68 -4.39
CA THR A 23 0.37 -26.44 -2.96
C THR A 23 0.75 -24.99 -2.68
N THR A 24 1.54 -24.32 -3.55
CA THR A 24 1.87 -22.89 -3.34
C THR A 24 0.64 -21.98 -3.45
N ASP A 25 -0.28 -22.26 -4.36
CA ASP A 25 -1.52 -21.48 -4.50
C ASP A 25 -2.48 -21.76 -3.33
N ALA A 26 -2.62 -23.01 -2.91
CA ALA A 26 -3.41 -23.36 -1.73
C ALA A 26 -2.92 -22.64 -0.45
N VAL A 27 -1.61 -22.62 -0.20
CA VAL A 27 -0.99 -21.95 0.96
C VAL A 27 -1.16 -20.43 0.92
N ARG A 28 -1.22 -19.82 -0.27
CA ARG A 28 -1.51 -18.38 -0.44
C ARG A 28 -2.96 -18.05 -0.15
N ASN A 29 -3.90 -18.89 -0.58
CA ASN A 29 -5.33 -18.67 -0.38
C ASN A 29 -5.72 -18.81 1.10
N THR A 30 -5.04 -19.66 1.87
CA THR A 30 -5.24 -19.82 3.32
C THR A 30 -4.46 -18.81 4.17
N ALA A 31 -3.72 -17.87 3.58
CA ALA A 31 -2.94 -16.90 4.35
C ALA A 31 -3.85 -15.89 5.06
N GLU A 32 -3.54 -15.59 6.31
CA GLU A 32 -4.27 -14.63 7.15
C GLU A 32 -3.46 -13.36 7.40
N LEU A 33 -4.15 -12.25 7.62
CA LEU A 33 -3.57 -11.02 8.17
C LEU A 33 -3.93 -10.93 9.65
N ARG A 34 -2.94 -10.70 10.51
CA ARG A 34 -3.10 -10.64 11.96
C ARG A 34 -2.64 -9.29 12.50
N CYS A 35 -3.38 -8.80 13.48
CA CYS A 35 -3.03 -7.70 14.37
C CYS A 35 -3.57 -8.03 15.79
N PRO A 36 -3.24 -7.24 16.82
CA PRO A 36 -3.88 -7.34 18.12
C PRO A 36 -5.32 -6.80 18.07
N ASP A 37 -6.25 -7.50 18.70
CA ASP A 37 -7.63 -7.02 18.93
C ASP A 37 -7.71 -5.97 20.07
N THR A 38 -6.62 -5.80 20.82
CA THR A 38 -6.50 -4.86 21.95
C THR A 38 -6.28 -3.41 21.46
N SER A 39 -6.85 -2.44 22.17
CA SER A 39 -6.49 -1.03 22.02
C SER A 39 -5.03 -0.78 22.39
N LEU A 40 -4.33 0.02 21.59
CA LEU A 40 -2.99 0.53 21.88
C LEU A 40 -3.09 1.94 22.44
N ASP A 41 -2.39 2.19 23.54
CA ASP A 41 -2.22 3.52 24.10
C ASP A 41 -0.86 4.11 23.70
N ALA A 42 -0.83 5.41 23.44
CA ALA A 42 0.40 6.15 23.17
C ALA A 42 0.33 7.58 23.73
N GLU A 43 1.47 8.15 24.11
CA GLU A 43 1.56 9.59 24.43
C GLU A 43 1.74 10.42 23.15
N VAL A 44 1.41 11.72 23.20
CA VAL A 44 1.72 12.70 22.14
C VAL A 44 3.22 12.79 21.84
N ASP A 45 3.55 12.95 20.55
CA ASP A 45 4.90 13.12 19.98
C ASP A 45 5.91 12.00 20.24
N LYS A 46 5.50 10.91 20.89
CA LYS A 46 6.23 9.64 20.88
C LYS A 46 6.04 8.92 19.54
N THR A 47 6.85 7.88 19.34
CA THR A 47 6.71 6.96 18.22
C THR A 47 6.04 5.67 18.70
N VAL A 48 4.90 5.32 18.12
CA VAL A 48 4.20 4.05 18.33
C VAL A 48 4.41 3.15 17.10
N ILE A 49 4.27 1.84 17.29
CA ILE A 49 4.19 0.87 16.20
C ILE A 49 2.79 0.27 16.23
N LEU A 50 2.09 0.33 15.11
CA LEU A 50 0.82 -0.38 14.88
C LEU A 50 1.16 -1.73 14.22
N PRO A 51 1.10 -2.86 14.95
CA PRO A 51 1.64 -4.12 14.47
C PRO A 51 0.63 -4.85 13.56
N CYS A 52 1.06 -5.18 12.34
CA CYS A 52 0.27 -5.91 11.35
C CYS A 52 1.19 -6.89 10.60
N TRP A 53 0.83 -8.17 10.52
CA TRP A 53 1.67 -9.18 9.88
C TRP A 53 0.88 -10.34 9.25
N THR A 54 1.48 -11.03 8.29
CA THR A 54 0.88 -12.21 7.64
C THR A 54 1.24 -13.53 8.34
N VAL A 55 0.28 -14.47 8.36
CA VAL A 55 0.46 -15.85 8.83
C VAL A 55 -0.06 -16.81 7.76
N PRO A 56 0.78 -17.68 7.16
CA PRO A 56 2.23 -17.74 7.31
C PRO A 56 2.92 -16.48 6.77
N LYS A 57 4.21 -16.31 7.08
CA LYS A 57 5.03 -15.21 6.58
C LYS A 57 5.07 -15.20 5.05
N MET A 58 4.57 -14.12 4.44
CA MET A 58 4.50 -13.95 2.98
C MET A 58 4.83 -12.52 2.57
N ASP A 59 5.47 -12.36 1.41
CA ASP A 59 5.74 -11.06 0.79
C ASP A 59 4.45 -10.27 0.54
N VAL A 60 4.37 -9.07 1.13
CA VAL A 60 3.30 -8.08 0.96
C VAL A 60 3.78 -6.78 0.30
N GLY A 61 5.04 -6.72 -0.14
CA GLY A 61 5.68 -5.52 -0.70
C GLY A 61 5.00 -4.93 -1.94
N ASN A 62 4.13 -5.69 -2.61
CA ASN A 62 3.32 -5.19 -3.72
C ASN A 62 2.23 -4.19 -3.30
N LYS A 63 1.55 -4.40 -2.16
CA LYS A 63 0.47 -3.52 -1.70
C LYS A 63 0.30 -3.57 -0.18
N VAL A 64 0.48 -2.41 0.47
CA VAL A 64 0.13 -2.16 1.88
C VAL A 64 -0.54 -0.79 1.99
N GLU A 65 -1.74 -0.74 2.56
CA GLU A 65 -2.48 0.51 2.81
C GLU A 65 -2.85 0.60 4.28
N TRP A 66 -2.59 1.75 4.90
CA TRP A 66 -3.06 2.11 6.23
C TRP A 66 -4.02 3.28 6.11
N VAL A 67 -5.23 3.11 6.68
CA VAL A 67 -6.31 4.11 6.64
C VAL A 67 -6.86 4.33 8.06
N LEU A 68 -6.98 5.59 8.50
CA LEU A 68 -7.66 5.93 9.75
C LEU A 68 -9.16 6.15 9.49
N ASN A 69 -9.99 5.58 10.37
CA ASN A 69 -11.45 5.71 10.40
C ASN A 69 -12.10 5.50 9.02
N ASP A 70 -11.52 4.60 8.22
CA ASP A 70 -11.93 4.27 6.85
C ASP A 70 -12.03 5.46 5.87
N THR A 71 -11.43 6.60 6.21
CA THR A 71 -11.60 7.89 5.52
C THR A 71 -10.31 8.66 5.25
N VAL A 72 -9.26 8.49 6.06
CA VAL A 72 -8.01 9.24 5.93
C VAL A 72 -6.86 8.29 5.60
N ASP A 73 -6.23 8.48 4.45
CA ASP A 73 -5.06 7.70 4.03
C ASP A 73 -3.83 8.07 4.88
N VAL A 74 -3.41 7.12 5.73
CA VAL A 74 -2.32 7.29 6.71
C VAL A 74 -0.97 6.97 6.08
N HIS A 75 -0.88 5.88 5.32
CA HIS A 75 0.33 5.50 4.59
C HIS A 75 -0.03 4.54 3.45
N LEU A 76 0.46 4.82 2.25
CA LEU A 76 0.11 4.07 1.04
C LEU A 76 1.37 3.53 0.35
N LEU A 77 1.40 2.22 0.15
CA LEU A 77 2.36 1.50 -0.68
C LEU A 77 1.56 0.74 -1.75
N ARG A 78 1.65 1.14 -3.01
CA ARG A 78 0.99 0.48 -4.15
C ARG A 78 2.01 0.15 -5.24
N LYS A 79 1.92 -1.06 -5.81
CA LYS A 79 2.85 -1.57 -6.84
C LYS A 79 4.34 -1.46 -6.43
N GLY A 80 4.64 -1.66 -5.15
CA GLY A 80 5.98 -1.52 -4.58
C GLY A 80 6.52 -0.08 -4.51
N LYS A 81 5.65 0.94 -4.59
CA LYS A 81 6.04 2.36 -4.44
C LYS A 81 5.20 3.05 -3.38
N HIS A 82 5.82 3.94 -2.62
CA HIS A 82 5.11 4.80 -1.67
C HIS A 82 4.41 5.94 -2.41
N GLU A 83 3.14 6.17 -2.09
CA GLU A 83 2.31 7.22 -2.70
C GLU A 83 2.13 8.36 -1.67
N PHE A 84 3.14 9.23 -1.59
CA PHE A 84 3.19 10.33 -0.63
C PHE A 84 2.26 11.50 -0.96
N ASP A 85 1.74 11.59 -2.18
CA ASP A 85 0.88 12.70 -2.61
C ASP A 85 -0.54 12.54 -2.04
N ASP A 86 -1.13 11.35 -2.23
CA ASP A 86 -2.44 10.92 -1.71
C ASP A 86 -2.49 10.88 -0.16
N GLN A 87 -1.34 10.78 0.50
CA GLN A 87 -1.24 10.70 1.95
C GLN A 87 -1.82 11.94 2.67
N GLY A 88 -2.62 11.71 3.70
CA GLY A 88 -3.19 12.76 4.55
C GLY A 88 -2.12 13.68 5.15
N LYS A 89 -2.36 15.00 5.08
CA LYS A 89 -1.35 16.04 5.41
C LYS A 89 -0.72 15.90 6.79
N ASP A 90 -1.46 15.43 7.80
CA ASP A 90 -0.95 15.22 9.16
C ASP A 90 0.00 14.02 9.32
N TYR A 91 0.03 13.09 8.35
CA TYR A 91 0.80 11.85 8.38
C TYR A 91 2.09 11.89 7.54
N LYS A 92 2.26 12.90 6.68
CA LYS A 92 3.50 13.15 5.93
C LYS A 92 4.66 13.34 6.90
N ASP A 93 5.79 12.70 6.61
CA ASP A 93 7.01 12.66 7.43
C ASP A 93 6.85 12.13 8.88
N ARG A 94 5.66 11.62 9.24
CA ARG A 94 5.37 11.03 10.56
C ARG A 94 5.14 9.52 10.51
N THR A 95 5.16 8.92 9.33
CA THR A 95 4.85 7.50 9.10
C THR A 95 5.91 6.80 8.26
N SER A 96 6.11 5.51 8.52
CA SER A 96 6.96 4.65 7.70
C SER A 96 6.66 3.17 7.93
N LEU A 97 6.72 2.37 6.87
CA LEU A 97 6.70 0.90 6.94
C LEU A 97 8.11 0.33 7.21
N PHE A 98 8.16 -0.91 7.68
CA PHE A 98 9.39 -1.69 7.83
C PHE A 98 9.77 -2.31 6.47
N ASN A 99 10.25 -1.49 5.54
CA ASN A 99 10.42 -1.86 4.13
C ASN A 99 11.24 -3.16 3.90
N SER A 100 12.25 -3.43 4.71
CA SER A 100 13.07 -4.66 4.66
C SER A 100 12.35 -5.92 5.15
N GLU A 101 11.23 -5.79 5.85
CA GLU A 101 10.49 -6.90 6.46
C GLU A 101 9.17 -7.20 5.74
N LEU A 102 8.78 -6.36 4.76
CA LEU A 102 7.62 -6.58 3.88
C LEU A 102 7.70 -7.92 3.13
N GLU A 103 8.91 -8.31 2.68
CA GLU A 103 9.16 -9.61 2.04
C GLU A 103 8.87 -10.80 2.97
N THR A 104 8.93 -10.58 4.29
CA THR A 104 8.62 -11.56 5.33
C THR A 104 7.23 -11.41 5.94
N GLY A 105 6.42 -10.49 5.40
CA GLY A 105 5.03 -10.30 5.83
C GLY A 105 4.79 -9.30 6.95
N ASN A 106 5.82 -8.62 7.46
CA ASN A 106 5.63 -7.55 8.44
C ASN A 106 5.23 -6.26 7.70
N CYS A 107 3.97 -5.85 7.86
CA CYS A 107 3.39 -4.63 7.29
C CYS A 107 3.04 -3.60 8.38
N SER A 108 3.65 -3.72 9.56
CA SER A 108 3.47 -2.81 10.69
C SER A 108 3.80 -1.37 10.33
N LEU A 109 3.07 -0.43 10.90
CA LEU A 109 3.28 1.00 10.68
C LEU A 109 3.98 1.63 11.88
N ARG A 110 5.14 2.25 11.66
CA ARG A 110 5.75 3.16 12.63
C ARG A 110 5.14 4.55 12.45
N LEU A 111 4.59 5.11 13.52
CA LEU A 111 3.84 6.37 13.53
C LEU A 111 4.32 7.29 14.66
N LYS A 112 4.68 8.54 14.35
CA LYS A 112 4.80 9.61 15.36
C LYS A 112 3.41 10.17 15.67
N THR A 113 3.05 10.29 16.93
CA THR A 113 1.66 10.51 17.39
C THR A 113 1.30 11.99 17.59
N LYS A 114 0.05 12.36 17.30
CA LYS A 114 -0.59 13.66 17.62
C LYS A 114 -1.91 13.34 18.33
N MET A 115 -2.50 14.28 19.07
CA MET A 115 -3.84 14.09 19.65
C MET A 115 -4.91 13.75 18.59
N SER A 116 -4.78 14.28 17.37
CA SER A 116 -5.66 13.96 16.22
C SER A 116 -5.47 12.56 15.62
N HIS A 117 -4.47 11.78 16.08
CA HIS A 117 -4.22 10.43 15.56
C HIS A 117 -5.01 9.33 16.30
N THR A 118 -5.83 9.69 17.30
CA THR A 118 -6.73 8.75 17.97
C THR A 118 -7.80 8.22 17.02
N GLY A 119 -8.02 6.89 17.02
CA GLY A 119 -9.11 6.25 16.27
C GLY A 119 -8.79 4.84 15.78
N ARG A 120 -9.62 4.35 14.84
CA ARG A 120 -9.54 2.98 14.30
C ARG A 120 -8.73 2.96 13.00
N TYR A 121 -7.55 2.36 13.06
CA TYR A 121 -6.70 2.11 11.91
C TYR A 121 -7.08 0.80 11.22
N ARG A 122 -7.19 0.82 9.88
CA ARG A 122 -7.29 -0.37 9.04
C ARG A 122 -5.97 -0.59 8.30
N CYS A 123 -5.34 -1.73 8.55
CA CYS A 123 -4.28 -2.31 7.73
C CYS A 123 -4.92 -3.09 6.57
N THR A 124 -4.47 -2.92 5.33
CA THR A 124 -4.96 -3.65 4.16
C THR A 124 -3.79 -4.08 3.28
N VAL A 125 -3.72 -5.37 2.94
CA VAL A 125 -2.67 -5.94 2.07
C VAL A 125 -3.26 -6.84 0.98
N ARG A 126 -2.50 -7.06 -0.10
CA ARG A 126 -2.86 -8.05 -1.14
C ARG A 126 -1.96 -9.28 -1.02
N ILE A 127 -2.56 -10.46 -0.80
CA ILE A 127 -1.86 -11.74 -0.71
C ILE A 127 -2.38 -12.65 -1.83
N GLY A 128 -1.50 -13.00 -2.77
CA GLY A 128 -1.94 -13.64 -4.02
C GLY A 128 -2.95 -12.75 -4.74
N ASP A 129 -4.15 -13.28 -4.99
CA ASP A 129 -5.24 -12.52 -5.61
C ASP A 129 -6.29 -11.97 -4.63
N GLU A 130 -6.16 -12.25 -3.33
CA GLU A 130 -7.07 -11.78 -2.31
C GLU A 130 -6.58 -10.51 -1.62
N THR A 131 -7.52 -9.70 -1.16
CA THR A 131 -7.25 -8.53 -0.31
C THR A 131 -7.66 -8.89 1.11
N LYS A 132 -6.69 -8.90 2.04
CA LYS A 132 -6.94 -9.11 3.47
C LYS A 132 -6.83 -7.77 4.20
N HIS A 133 -7.61 -7.60 5.25
CA HIS A 133 -7.59 -6.40 6.07
C HIS A 133 -7.77 -6.75 7.55
N CYS A 134 -7.35 -5.83 8.41
CA CYS A 134 -7.30 -6.01 9.86
C CYS A 134 -7.36 -4.63 10.53
N PHE A 135 -7.91 -4.55 11.75
CA PHE A 135 -8.17 -3.29 12.45
C PHE A 135 -7.38 -3.20 13.75
N ILE A 136 -6.96 -1.99 14.11
CA ILE A 136 -6.27 -1.66 15.37
C ILE A 136 -6.83 -0.34 15.89
N SER A 137 -7.19 -0.28 17.17
CA SER A 137 -7.62 0.96 17.82
C SER A 137 -6.43 1.62 18.52
N LEU A 138 -6.18 2.90 18.24
CA LEU A 138 -5.14 3.70 18.88
C LEU A 138 -5.76 4.84 19.70
N THR A 139 -5.38 4.97 20.96
CA THR A 139 -5.73 6.09 21.84
C THR A 139 -4.48 6.90 22.14
N VAL A 140 -4.50 8.20 21.82
CA VAL A 140 -3.40 9.12 22.12
C VAL A 140 -3.73 9.98 23.34
N HIS A 141 -2.90 9.87 24.37
CA HIS A 141 -3.02 10.60 25.63
C HIS A 141 -2.06 11.80 25.67
N PRO A 142 -2.38 12.88 26.42
CA PRO A 142 -1.43 13.97 26.66
C PRO A 142 -0.13 13.45 27.27
N HIS A 143 1.00 14.08 26.95
CA HIS A 143 2.26 13.80 27.64
C HIS A 143 2.19 14.35 29.07
N GLU A 144 1.86 13.50 30.03
CA GLU A 144 1.81 13.88 31.44
C GLU A 144 3.24 14.05 31.98
N ARG A 145 3.61 15.29 32.32
CA ARG A 145 4.94 15.62 32.83
C ARG A 145 5.06 15.19 34.29
N SER A 146 5.35 13.92 34.51
CA SER A 146 5.80 13.44 35.82
C SER A 146 7.12 14.12 36.19
N ASN A 147 7.08 15.03 37.16
CA ASN A 147 8.27 15.61 37.78
C ASN A 147 8.89 14.58 38.73
N THR A 148 9.49 13.52 38.19
CA THR A 148 10.18 12.50 38.99
C THR A 148 11.65 12.88 39.17
N THR A 149 11.98 13.23 40.41
CA THR A 149 13.31 13.44 40.98
C THR A 149 14.31 12.37 40.51
N GLN A 150 15.55 12.77 40.21
CA GLN A 150 16.63 11.81 39.95
C GLN A 150 16.81 10.86 41.14
N LEU A 151 16.71 9.56 40.89
CA LEU A 151 17.35 8.55 41.71
C LEU A 151 18.70 8.21 41.06
N ASN A 152 19.78 8.68 41.69
CA ASN A 152 21.11 8.18 41.40
C ASN A 152 21.15 6.69 41.75
N LEU A 153 21.54 5.85 40.79
CA LEU A 153 22.13 4.54 41.10
C LEU A 153 23.39 4.36 40.24
N SER A 154 24.48 4.00 40.91
CA SER A 154 25.84 4.20 40.45
C SER A 154 26.38 3.11 39.52
N ASP A 155 27.38 3.52 38.74
CA ASP A 155 28.24 2.73 37.87
C ASP A 155 28.86 1.48 38.53
N SER A 156 29.16 0.47 37.70
CA SER A 156 30.20 -0.53 37.94
C SER A 156 30.56 -1.22 36.61
N THR A 157 31.70 -0.84 36.05
CA THR A 157 32.36 -1.55 34.93
C THR A 157 33.47 -2.47 35.44
N ASN A 158 33.58 -3.67 34.86
CA ASN A 158 34.81 -4.31 34.31
C ASN A 158 34.91 -5.85 34.50
N SER A 159 34.92 -6.57 33.35
CA SER A 159 35.90 -7.62 32.93
C SER A 159 36.20 -8.89 33.79
N PRO A 160 36.88 -9.93 33.25
CA PRO A 160 36.89 -10.45 31.86
C PRO A 160 36.83 -12.02 31.78
N GLY A 161 36.76 -12.56 30.54
CA GLY A 161 37.48 -13.81 30.20
C GLY A 161 36.66 -15.00 29.66
N GLY A 162 37.13 -15.60 28.55
CA GLY A 162 36.67 -16.92 28.09
C GLY A 162 36.57 -17.09 26.56
N ASN A 163 37.70 -17.22 25.85
CA ASN A 163 37.71 -17.67 24.45
C ASN A 163 37.76 -19.21 24.36
N LYS A 164 37.04 -19.82 23.41
CA LYS A 164 37.35 -21.15 22.83
C LYS A 164 36.89 -21.23 21.37
N ASP A 165 37.85 -21.09 20.46
CA ASP A 165 37.73 -21.56 19.08
C ASP A 165 37.73 -23.09 19.01
N SER A 166 37.00 -23.69 18.07
CA SER A 166 37.18 -25.10 17.70
C SER A 166 36.96 -25.33 16.19
N THR A 167 38.04 -25.09 15.45
CA THR A 167 38.31 -25.50 14.07
C THR A 167 38.19 -27.03 13.85
N PHE A 168 38.18 -27.45 12.57
CA PHE A 168 38.48 -28.78 11.96
C PHE A 168 37.27 -29.51 11.33
N PRO A 169 37.47 -30.37 10.29
CA PRO A 169 38.38 -30.28 9.13
C PRO A 169 37.62 -30.52 7.78
N PRO A 170 38.27 -30.52 6.58
CA PRO A 170 37.56 -30.54 5.29
C PRO A 170 37.34 -31.93 4.66
N GLY A 171 36.20 -32.09 3.97
CA GLY A 171 35.82 -33.23 3.13
C GLY A 171 34.29 -33.47 3.19
N GLY A 172 33.56 -33.77 2.13
CA GLY A 172 33.92 -33.93 0.72
C GLY A 172 32.87 -34.79 0.01
N ILE A 173 31.83 -34.19 -0.57
CA ILE A 173 30.75 -34.92 -1.28
C ILE A 173 30.46 -34.30 -2.64
N VAL A 174 31.03 -34.93 -3.67
CA VAL A 174 30.47 -35.18 -5.02
C VAL A 174 29.38 -34.21 -5.49
N GLY A 175 29.80 -33.09 -6.11
CA GLY A 175 28.96 -32.34 -7.03
C GLY A 175 29.01 -32.96 -8.44
N ILE A 176 27.84 -33.16 -9.05
CA ILE A 176 27.48 -33.30 -10.49
C ILE A 176 26.30 -34.30 -10.64
N VAL A 177 25.15 -33.93 -10.07
CA VAL A 177 23.82 -34.47 -10.47
C VAL A 177 22.75 -33.34 -10.40
N PHE A 178 22.88 -32.42 -9.44
CA PHE A 178 21.92 -31.32 -9.23
C PHE A 178 21.94 -30.21 -10.30
N GLY A 179 22.87 -30.22 -11.25
CA GLY A 179 23.00 -29.15 -12.25
C GLY A 179 21.77 -28.96 -13.13
N ILE A 180 21.17 -30.04 -13.64
CA ILE A 180 20.04 -29.95 -14.60
C ILE A 180 18.75 -29.57 -13.87
N VAL A 181 18.48 -30.15 -12.69
CA VAL A 181 17.30 -29.78 -11.87
C VAL A 181 17.45 -28.35 -11.36
N GLY A 182 18.64 -27.95 -10.91
CA GLY A 182 18.94 -26.57 -10.54
C GLY A 182 18.74 -25.60 -11.69
N ILE A 183 19.20 -25.91 -12.91
CA ILE A 183 18.99 -25.09 -14.11
C ILE A 183 17.51 -25.03 -14.49
N ILE A 184 16.76 -26.13 -14.44
CA ILE A 184 15.31 -26.12 -14.73
C ILE A 184 14.56 -25.29 -13.68
N ILE A 185 14.88 -25.41 -12.39
CA ILE A 185 14.31 -24.57 -11.33
C ILE A 185 14.70 -23.10 -11.55
N ILE A 186 15.95 -22.80 -11.87
CA ILE A 186 16.41 -21.44 -12.20
C ILE A 186 15.68 -20.90 -13.44
N ILE A 187 15.45 -21.71 -14.48
CA ILE A 187 14.66 -21.32 -15.66
C ILE A 187 13.21 -21.06 -15.27
N ILE A 188 12.56 -21.92 -14.46
CA ILE A 188 11.18 -21.72 -13.98
C ILE A 188 11.08 -20.48 -13.07
N LEU A 189 12.07 -20.21 -12.22
CA LEU A 189 12.14 -19.01 -11.38
C LEU A 189 12.39 -17.75 -12.22
N ILE A 190 13.29 -17.82 -13.20
CA ILE A 190 13.50 -16.77 -14.20
C ILE A 190 12.20 -16.54 -14.97
N TRP A 191 11.46 -17.57 -15.37
CA TRP A 191 10.18 -17.44 -16.07
C TRP A 191 9.10 -16.83 -15.16
N LYS A 192 8.96 -17.26 -13.89
CA LYS A 192 8.09 -16.59 -12.90
C LYS A 192 8.44 -15.10 -12.77
N ARG A 193 9.74 -14.75 -12.76
CA ARG A 193 10.23 -13.37 -12.68
C ARG A 193 10.07 -12.61 -14.02
N LYS A 194 10.19 -13.28 -15.17
CA LYS A 194 10.06 -12.71 -16.51
C LYS A 194 8.61 -12.48 -16.91
N THR A 195 7.68 -13.37 -16.57
CA THR A 195 6.25 -13.14 -16.80
C THR A 195 5.75 -11.96 -15.97
N CYS A 196 6.22 -11.80 -14.72
CA CYS A 196 5.99 -10.55 -13.97
C CYS A 196 6.66 -9.33 -14.65
N SER A 197 7.86 -9.50 -15.21
CA SER A 197 8.57 -8.45 -15.94
C SER A 197 8.02 -8.12 -17.34
N GLU A 198 7.26 -9.00 -17.99
CA GLU A 198 6.68 -8.75 -19.33
C GLU A 198 5.26 -8.20 -19.22
N VAL A 199 4.52 -8.52 -18.15
CA VAL A 199 3.25 -7.84 -17.81
C VAL A 199 3.49 -6.40 -17.29
N LEU A 200 4.68 -6.09 -16.76
CA LEU A 200 5.03 -4.75 -16.23
C LEU A 200 6.28 -4.12 -16.86
N GLY A 201 6.71 -4.57 -18.04
CA GLY A 201 7.99 -4.17 -18.64
C GLY A 201 7.98 -4.02 -20.16
N GLY A 202 6.92 -3.41 -20.70
CA GLY A 202 7.00 -2.71 -21.98
C GLY A 202 7.99 -1.53 -21.89
N LYS A 203 9.29 -1.81 -22.05
CA LYS A 203 10.35 -0.80 -22.17
C LYS A 203 10.99 -0.88 -23.56
N ARG A 204 11.08 0.26 -24.23
CA ARG A 204 12.38 0.87 -24.56
C ARG A 204 12.22 2.37 -24.92
N PRO A 205 13.31 3.17 -24.87
CA PRO A 205 13.23 4.61 -24.70
C PRO A 205 13.21 5.37 -26.04
N TRP A 206 12.72 6.60 -25.98
CA TRP A 206 13.03 7.65 -26.95
C TRP A 206 13.36 8.96 -26.21
N PRO A 207 14.53 9.57 -26.46
CA PRO A 207 14.74 10.98 -26.18
C PRO A 207 14.06 11.81 -27.28
N PHE A 208 13.52 12.98 -26.91
CA PHE A 208 13.22 14.20 -27.68
C PHE A 208 11.88 14.84 -27.25
N PRO A 209 11.70 16.18 -27.37
CA PRO A 209 10.73 16.91 -26.56
C PRO A 209 9.56 17.52 -27.36
N PHE A 210 8.38 16.90 -27.30
CA PHE A 210 7.11 17.44 -27.85
C PHE A 210 5.91 16.95 -27.00
N PRO A 211 4.68 17.49 -27.16
CA PRO A 211 4.23 18.69 -26.44
C PRO A 211 3.23 18.34 -25.31
N ARG A 212 2.73 19.36 -24.59
CA ARG A 212 1.70 19.18 -23.55
C ARG A 212 0.43 18.55 -24.14
N PRO A 213 -0.27 17.65 -23.41
CA PRO A 213 -1.58 17.16 -23.84
C PRO A 213 -2.62 18.31 -23.89
N PRO A 214 -3.65 18.20 -24.75
CA PRO A 214 -4.63 19.24 -24.95
C PRO A 214 -5.55 19.44 -23.74
N CYS A 215 -6.10 20.65 -23.63
CA CYS A 215 -7.09 21.02 -22.63
C CYS A 215 -8.35 20.12 -22.70
N CYS A 216 -9.00 19.92 -21.57
CA CYS A 216 -10.33 19.31 -21.51
C CYS A 216 -11.33 20.09 -22.38
N PRO A 217 -12.19 19.44 -23.18
CA PRO A 217 -13.30 20.11 -23.84
C PRO A 217 -14.35 20.52 -22.79
N SER A 218 -14.73 21.80 -22.79
CA SER A 218 -15.97 22.29 -22.20
C SER A 218 -17.06 22.37 -23.28
N GLY A 219 -18.30 22.15 -22.89
CA GLY A 219 -19.48 22.14 -23.76
C GLY A 219 -20.18 20.76 -23.74
N GLU A 220 -21.51 20.66 -23.70
CA GLU A 220 -22.54 21.71 -23.71
C GLU A 220 -23.85 21.16 -23.10
N VAL A 221 -24.69 22.03 -22.53
CA VAL A 221 -26.03 21.66 -22.06
C VAL A 221 -27.04 22.02 -23.14
N VAL A 222 -27.74 21.01 -23.67
CA VAL A 222 -28.97 21.23 -24.45
C VAL A 222 -30.08 20.35 -23.90
N LEU A 223 -30.91 20.93 -23.04
CA LEU A 223 -32.24 20.40 -22.76
C LEU A 223 -33.13 20.77 -23.96
N GLN A 224 -33.50 19.79 -24.78
CA GLN A 224 -34.64 19.97 -25.69
C GLN A 224 -35.91 19.91 -24.85
N ILE A 225 -36.62 21.03 -24.78
CA ILE A 225 -37.95 21.14 -24.17
C ILE A 225 -38.95 21.12 -25.33
N ASP A 226 -39.88 20.15 -25.30
CA ASP A 226 -40.98 20.07 -26.25
C ASP A 226 -41.99 21.22 -26.02
N PRO A 227 -42.50 21.89 -27.07
CA PRO A 227 -43.33 23.09 -26.91
C PRO A 227 -44.86 22.87 -26.83
N ASP A 228 -45.36 21.63 -26.77
CA ASP A 228 -46.79 21.30 -26.81
C ASP A 228 -47.30 20.50 -25.58
N ASP A 229 -47.27 21.11 -24.38
CA ASP A 229 -48.05 20.61 -23.22
C ASP A 229 -48.72 21.76 -22.43
N PRO A 230 -50.06 21.89 -22.45
CA PRO A 230 -50.79 22.97 -21.78
C PRO A 230 -51.29 22.60 -20.37
N VAL A 231 -51.76 23.63 -19.63
CA VAL A 231 -52.52 23.58 -18.35
C VAL A 231 -51.68 23.57 -17.05
N ALA A 232 -51.47 24.77 -16.48
CA ALA A 232 -52.10 25.20 -15.20
C ALA A 232 -51.53 26.53 -14.66
N GLN A 233 -52.35 27.60 -14.67
CA GLN A 233 -52.16 28.80 -13.82
C GLN A 233 -52.79 28.56 -12.43
N PRO A 234 -52.50 29.33 -11.32
CA PRO A 234 -52.18 30.78 -11.23
C PRO A 234 -51.13 31.11 -10.11
N ARG A 235 -51.00 32.27 -9.41
CA ARG A 235 -51.66 33.61 -9.27
C ARG A 235 -50.58 34.72 -9.01
N PRO A 236 -50.90 36.04 -8.93
CA PRO A 236 -49.92 37.11 -9.20
C PRO A 236 -49.54 38.04 -8.02
N GLY A 237 -48.50 38.87 -8.25
CA GLY A 237 -48.08 40.03 -7.46
C GLY A 237 -46.60 40.37 -7.76
N ARG A 238 -46.13 41.62 -7.83
CA ARG A 238 -46.75 42.91 -7.51
C ARG A 238 -46.03 44.05 -8.26
N THR A 239 -46.81 44.87 -8.96
CA THR A 239 -46.58 46.28 -9.36
C THR A 239 -45.13 46.79 -9.53
N GLU A 240 -44.72 47.07 -10.77
CA GLU A 240 -43.76 48.15 -11.07
C GLU A 240 -44.45 49.34 -11.73
N VAL A 241 -44.08 50.54 -11.31
CA VAL A 241 -44.51 51.81 -11.91
C VAL A 241 -43.40 52.27 -12.86
N GLY A 242 -43.66 52.22 -14.16
CA GLY A 242 -42.79 52.77 -15.20
C GLY A 242 -43.55 53.73 -16.10
N ARG A 243 -43.36 55.05 -15.91
CA ARG A 243 -43.92 56.08 -16.78
C ARG A 243 -42.80 56.67 -17.63
N THR A 244 -42.85 56.43 -18.94
CA THR A 244 -41.90 56.97 -19.93
C THR A 244 -42.42 58.27 -20.55
N GLY A 245 -41.47 59.06 -21.10
CA GLY A 245 -41.73 60.26 -21.89
C GLY A 245 -41.81 61.57 -21.07
N HIS A 246 -41.43 62.72 -21.62
CA HIS A 246 -40.81 62.99 -22.92
C HIS A 246 -40.22 64.43 -22.88
N GLN A 247 -38.99 64.62 -23.39
CA GLN A 247 -38.57 65.75 -24.25
C GLN A 247 -38.61 67.23 -23.75
N GLY A 248 -37.51 67.95 -23.99
CA GLY A 248 -37.40 69.42 -23.93
C GLY A 248 -36.20 69.88 -23.08
N LYS A 249 -35.06 70.27 -23.67
CA LYS A 249 -34.65 71.63 -24.13
C LYS A 249 -34.23 72.56 -22.96
N PRO A 250 -33.41 73.62 -23.20
CA PRO A 250 -32.07 73.65 -22.61
C PRO A 250 -31.79 74.94 -21.82
N ASP A 251 -30.49 75.22 -21.66
CA ASP A 251 -29.86 76.52 -21.49
C ASP A 251 -29.39 76.90 -20.06
N ASP A 252 -28.07 77.11 -20.02
CA ASP A 252 -27.32 78.19 -19.35
C ASP A 252 -26.80 78.07 -17.90
N PHE A 253 -25.54 78.51 -17.78
CA PHE A 253 -24.64 78.71 -16.60
C PHE A 253 -24.08 77.47 -15.86
#